data_AF-A0A0A0CXF6-F1
#
_entry.id   AF-A0A0A0CXF6-F1
#
_cell.length_a   1.000
_cell.length_b   1.000
_cell.length_c   1.000
_cell.angle_alpha   90.00
_cell.angle_beta   90.00
_cell.angle_gamma   90.00
#
_symmetry.space_group_name_H-M   'P 1'
#
loop_
_entity.id
_entity.type
_entity.pdbx_description
1 polymer ?
#
loop_
_entity_poly.entity_id
_entity_poly.type
_entity_poly.pdbx_seq_one_letter_code
_entity_poly.pdbx_strand_id
1 'polypeptide(L)'
;MIASPILALLDAVAIPWTASRAELMDRHGVRRDPWYDDDIVLLETPQPLVPGLMRPIGFRPVPRFAPWLPPVYLSGYVHQSGDPHRNLDMTAAALSTWLGPGRPSGVSNTRGWRWQEGLSIIELTCWPPELQPPGLQNRAHEREPRLAVACHLTICTGYRPPVTPEEQAGLDGFEEIGRLAETGLRIAGNDAPEYALEFIRDPGADAGRFTGRVGLSPGHLIFGWDELYVVAVERILRFELLHLTPARGPGGAFLYVHCATAIPAWPEKRLVMTGGLDLDRTEALAAKLARTTGKPVERSTAPDD
;
A
#
# COMPACT_ATOMS: atom_id res chain seq x y z
N MET A 1 11.93 3.73 20.70
CA MET A 1 11.22 2.78 19.83
C MET A 1 12.15 1.61 19.58
N ILE A 2 11.72 0.39 19.87
CA ILE A 2 12.47 -0.82 19.45
C ILE A 2 12.39 -0.83 17.92
N ALA A 3 13.53 -0.90 17.25
CA ALA A 3 13.56 -0.97 15.79
C ALA A 3 12.76 -2.20 15.32
N SER A 4 11.88 -2.02 14.35
CA SER A 4 11.11 -3.12 13.74
C SER A 4 12.08 -4.24 13.32
N PRO A 5 11.89 -5.51 13.77
CA PRO A 5 12.73 -6.63 13.36
C PRO A 5 12.83 -6.79 11.84
N ILE A 6 11.75 -6.45 11.12
CA ILE A 6 11.72 -6.45 9.66
C ILE A 6 12.69 -5.41 9.10
N LEU A 7 12.63 -4.17 9.60
CA LEU A 7 13.54 -3.10 9.15
C LEU A 7 15.00 -3.39 9.51
N ALA A 8 15.24 -3.94 10.71
CA ALA A 8 16.57 -4.38 11.12
C ALA A 8 17.12 -5.50 10.21
N LEU A 9 16.27 -6.42 9.75
CA LEU A 9 16.64 -7.42 8.75
C LEU A 9 17.00 -6.77 7.41
N LEU A 10 16.23 -5.79 6.93
CA LEU A 10 16.54 -5.06 5.70
C LEU A 10 17.90 -4.35 5.80
N ASP A 11 18.17 -3.69 6.94
CA ASP A 11 19.46 -3.06 7.20
C ASP A 11 20.61 -4.07 7.23
N ALA A 12 20.42 -5.24 7.86
CA ALA A 12 21.42 -6.30 7.95
C ALA A 12 21.82 -6.89 6.59
N VAL A 13 20.95 -6.81 5.58
CA VAL A 13 21.26 -7.21 4.20
C VAL A 13 21.51 -6.02 3.27
N ALA A 14 21.64 -4.82 3.83
CA ALA A 14 21.89 -3.57 3.12
C ALA A 14 20.85 -3.23 2.04
N ILE A 15 19.57 -3.52 2.28
CA ILE A 15 18.46 -3.01 1.46
C ILE A 15 18.20 -1.55 1.84
N PRO A 16 18.36 -0.58 0.93
CA PRO A 16 18.25 0.85 1.22
C PRO A 16 16.78 1.33 1.29
N TRP A 17 16.02 0.84 2.27
CA TRP A 17 14.56 1.02 2.35
C TRP A 17 14.08 2.46 2.64
N THR A 18 14.98 3.37 3.01
CA THR A 18 14.70 4.80 3.21
C THR A 18 15.14 5.68 2.04
N ALA A 19 15.93 5.15 1.10
CA ALA A 19 16.41 5.91 -0.05
C ALA A 19 15.26 6.21 -1.01
N SER A 20 15.29 7.40 -1.60
CA SER A 20 14.25 7.83 -2.53
C SER A 20 14.22 6.96 -3.80
N ARG A 21 13.06 6.83 -4.44
CA ARG A 21 12.96 6.15 -5.74
C ARG A 21 13.91 6.71 -6.77
N ALA A 22 14.03 8.04 -6.87
CA ALA A 22 14.92 8.70 -7.80
C ALA A 22 16.38 8.27 -7.58
N GLU A 23 16.84 8.27 -6.32
CA GLU A 23 18.18 7.80 -5.95
C GLU A 23 18.38 6.33 -6.31
N LEU A 24 17.40 5.47 -6.01
CA LEU A 24 17.50 4.04 -6.30
C LEU A 24 17.47 3.75 -7.80
N MET A 25 16.66 4.48 -8.56
CA MET A 25 16.61 4.39 -10.02
C MET A 25 17.93 4.84 -10.66
N ASP A 26 18.55 5.90 -10.14
CA ASP A 26 19.86 6.39 -10.60
C ASP A 26 20.98 5.38 -10.26
N ARG A 27 20.99 4.87 -9.02
CA ARG A 27 22.01 3.93 -8.54
C ARG A 27 21.95 2.55 -9.21
N HIS A 28 20.75 1.99 -9.37
CA HIS A 28 20.58 0.59 -9.79
C HIS A 28 20.09 0.44 -11.24
N GLY A 29 19.68 1.54 -11.87
CA GLY A 29 19.15 1.56 -13.23
C GLY A 29 17.72 1.00 -13.32
N VAL A 30 16.97 1.54 -14.28
CA VAL A 30 15.69 0.98 -14.70
C VAL A 30 15.92 0.03 -15.86
N ARG A 31 15.39 -1.19 -15.78
CA ARG A 31 15.47 -2.21 -16.84
C ARG A 31 14.12 -2.85 -17.10
N ARG A 32 13.99 -3.45 -18.29
CA ARG A 32 12.83 -4.27 -18.62
C ARG A 32 12.91 -5.61 -17.89
N ASP A 33 11.85 -5.97 -17.20
CA ASP A 33 11.69 -7.25 -16.52
C ASP A 33 11.47 -8.36 -17.57
N PRO A 34 12.37 -9.35 -17.67
CA PRO A 34 12.24 -10.44 -18.65
C PRO A 34 11.03 -11.36 -18.37
N TRP A 35 10.49 -11.36 -17.15
CA TRP A 35 9.36 -12.23 -16.76
C TRP A 35 8.02 -11.55 -17.04
N TYR A 36 7.88 -10.31 -16.62
CA TYR A 36 6.60 -9.59 -16.66
C TYR A 36 6.47 -8.62 -17.83
N ASP A 37 7.55 -8.32 -18.56
CA ASP A 37 7.55 -7.30 -19.62
C ASP A 37 6.98 -5.99 -19.07
N ASP A 38 7.57 -5.56 -17.96
CA ASP A 38 7.29 -4.34 -17.21
C ASP A 38 8.62 -3.75 -16.75
N ASP A 39 8.68 -2.48 -16.37
CA ASP A 39 9.92 -1.90 -15.87
C ASP A 39 10.17 -2.31 -14.41
N ILE A 40 11.44 -2.54 -14.06
CA ILE A 40 11.86 -2.95 -12.73
C ILE A 40 13.21 -2.32 -12.36
N VAL A 41 13.36 -2.01 -11.07
CA VAL A 41 14.62 -1.68 -10.42
C VAL A 41 14.95 -2.83 -9.47
N LEU A 42 16.11 -3.48 -9.65
CA LEU A 42 16.56 -4.56 -8.76
C LEU A 42 17.67 -4.02 -7.85
N LEU A 43 17.51 -4.21 -6.55
CA LEU A 43 18.38 -3.70 -5.51
C LEU A 43 19.50 -4.71 -5.25
N GLU A 44 20.63 -4.53 -5.92
CA GLU A 44 21.82 -5.36 -5.72
C GLU A 44 22.32 -5.20 -4.27
N THR A 45 22.34 -6.30 -3.52
CA THR A 45 22.80 -6.34 -2.13
C THR A 45 24.04 -7.25 -2.00
N PRO A 46 24.93 -7.04 -1.01
CA PRO A 46 26.10 -7.89 -0.81
C PRO A 46 25.75 -9.35 -0.53
N GLN A 47 24.58 -9.59 0.06
CA GLN A 47 24.04 -10.92 0.34
C GLN A 47 22.54 -10.94 0.06
N PRO A 48 21.98 -12.07 -0.42
CA PRO A 48 20.56 -12.20 -0.64
C PRO A 48 19.81 -12.18 0.70
N LEU A 49 18.59 -11.61 0.71
CA LEU A 49 17.73 -11.60 1.90
C LEU A 49 17.42 -13.02 2.41
N VAL A 50 17.18 -13.94 1.47
CA VAL A 50 16.91 -15.35 1.73
C VAL A 50 17.61 -16.22 0.69
N PRO A 51 18.05 -17.45 1.05
CA PRO A 51 18.59 -18.39 0.08
C PRO A 51 17.59 -18.72 -1.04
N GLY A 52 18.11 -18.91 -2.26
CA GLY A 52 17.30 -19.30 -3.41
C GLY A 52 16.51 -18.17 -4.08
N LEU A 53 16.74 -16.90 -3.70
CA LEU A 53 16.27 -15.75 -4.48
C LEU A 53 16.73 -15.89 -5.94
N MET A 54 15.78 -15.88 -6.87
CA MET A 54 16.02 -16.05 -8.29
C MET A 54 16.73 -14.84 -8.92
N ARG A 55 16.60 -13.68 -8.29
CA ARG A 55 17.27 -12.40 -8.59
C ARG A 55 17.19 -11.49 -7.36
N PRO A 56 17.92 -10.36 -7.31
CA PRO A 56 17.78 -9.40 -6.22
C PRO A 56 16.34 -8.91 -6.05
N ILE A 57 16.00 -8.47 -4.84
CA ILE A 57 14.69 -7.90 -4.55
C ILE A 57 14.55 -6.56 -5.29
N GLY A 58 13.35 -6.23 -5.76
CA GLY A 58 13.16 -5.02 -6.53
C GLY A 58 11.80 -4.36 -6.35
N PHE A 59 11.61 -3.26 -7.04
CA PHE A 59 10.35 -2.53 -7.10
C PHE A 59 10.07 -2.05 -8.53
N ARG A 60 8.80 -1.74 -8.80
CA ARG A 60 8.39 -1.17 -10.08
C ARG A 60 8.53 0.37 -10.06
N PRO A 61 9.22 0.99 -11.02
CA PRO A 61 9.35 2.44 -11.10
C PRO A 61 8.11 3.07 -11.75
N VAL A 62 6.97 3.01 -11.06
CA VAL A 62 5.71 3.54 -11.60
C VAL A 62 5.74 5.08 -11.62
N PRO A 63 5.55 5.74 -12.79
CA PRO A 63 5.74 7.20 -12.91
C PRO A 63 4.81 8.07 -12.04
N ARG A 64 3.67 7.54 -11.62
CA ARG A 64 2.69 8.26 -10.76
C ARG A 64 3.07 8.27 -9.27
N PHE A 65 4.14 7.59 -8.88
CA PHE A 65 4.62 7.55 -7.50
C PHE A 65 5.67 8.63 -7.28
N ALA A 66 5.67 9.23 -6.08
CA ALA A 66 6.52 10.38 -5.78
C ALA A 66 8.01 9.98 -5.84
N PRO A 67 8.82 10.57 -6.73
CA PRO A 67 10.20 10.13 -6.95
C PRO A 67 11.13 10.43 -5.76
N TRP A 68 10.79 11.41 -4.92
CA TRP A 68 11.54 11.76 -3.71
C TRP A 68 11.18 10.91 -2.48
N LEU A 69 10.18 10.03 -2.57
CA LEU A 69 9.81 9.09 -1.50
C LEU A 69 10.37 7.70 -1.80
N PRO A 70 10.65 6.86 -0.78
CA PRO A 70 11.11 5.50 -0.99
C PRO A 70 10.01 4.61 -1.61
N PRO A 71 10.40 3.51 -2.27
CA PRO A 71 9.46 2.42 -2.52
C PRO A 71 9.06 1.79 -1.18
N VAL A 72 7.76 1.53 -1.00
CA VAL A 72 7.27 0.86 0.21
C VAL A 72 6.87 -0.58 -0.04
N TYR A 73 6.71 -1.00 -1.29
CA TYR A 73 6.58 -2.39 -1.72
C TYR A 73 7.84 -2.82 -2.46
N LEU A 74 8.46 -3.87 -1.95
CA LEU A 74 9.51 -4.61 -2.64
C LEU A 74 9.04 -6.04 -2.86
N SER A 75 9.52 -6.68 -3.92
CA SER A 75 9.20 -8.07 -4.19
C SER A 75 10.37 -8.88 -4.74
N GLY A 76 10.30 -10.18 -4.55
CA GLY A 76 11.25 -11.18 -5.03
C GLY A 76 10.61 -12.54 -5.18
N TYR A 77 11.32 -13.47 -5.82
CA TYR A 77 10.86 -14.84 -6.03
C TYR A 77 11.94 -15.81 -5.60
N VAL A 78 11.56 -16.84 -4.85
CA VAL A 78 12.47 -17.85 -4.30
C VAL A 78 12.13 -19.20 -4.92
N HIS A 79 13.15 -19.87 -5.47
CA HIS A 79 13.00 -21.20 -6.05
C HIS A 79 14.20 -22.08 -5.72
N GLN A 80 13.96 -23.18 -5.02
CA GLN A 80 14.96 -24.16 -4.61
C GLN A 80 14.55 -25.62 -4.95
N SER A 81 13.26 -25.84 -5.24
CA SER A 81 12.64 -27.14 -5.51
C SER A 81 11.56 -27.01 -6.57
N GLY A 82 11.25 -28.12 -7.27
CA GLY A 82 10.05 -28.21 -8.12
C GLY A 82 8.73 -28.32 -7.34
N ASP A 83 8.79 -28.38 -6.01
CA ASP A 83 7.64 -28.41 -5.11
C ASP A 83 7.40 -27.00 -4.49
N PRO A 84 6.24 -26.38 -4.73
CA PRO A 84 5.91 -25.05 -4.21
C PRO A 84 5.79 -24.99 -2.69
N HIS A 85 5.38 -26.07 -2.03
CA HIS A 85 5.31 -26.11 -0.56
C HIS A 85 6.71 -26.09 0.02
N ARG A 86 7.63 -26.86 -0.57
CA ARG A 86 9.03 -26.86 -0.15
C ARG A 86 9.70 -25.50 -0.34
N ASN A 87 9.42 -24.79 -1.44
CA ASN A 87 9.94 -23.43 -1.64
C ASN A 87 9.40 -22.46 -0.58
N LEU A 88 8.10 -22.55 -0.25
CA LEU A 88 7.48 -21.75 0.80
C LEU A 88 8.09 -22.04 2.17
N ASP A 89 8.16 -23.32 2.58
CA ASP A 89 8.62 -23.73 3.90
C ASP A 89 10.11 -23.42 4.12
N MET A 90 10.95 -23.63 3.11
CA MET A 90 12.37 -23.29 3.20
C MET A 90 12.59 -21.78 3.32
N THR A 91 11.80 -20.98 2.61
CA THR A 91 11.86 -19.51 2.70
C THR A 91 11.37 -19.03 4.06
N ALA A 92 10.26 -19.61 4.55
CA ALA A 92 9.71 -19.30 5.85
C ALA A 92 10.67 -19.68 6.99
N ALA A 93 11.32 -20.84 6.89
CA ALA A 93 12.32 -21.27 7.85
C ALA A 93 13.50 -20.29 7.92
N ALA A 94 14.00 -19.83 6.76
CA ALA A 94 15.08 -18.84 6.69
C ALA A 94 14.67 -17.52 7.38
N LEU A 95 13.50 -16.97 7.05
CA LEU A 95 13.01 -15.73 7.68
C LEU A 95 12.73 -15.90 9.18
N SER A 96 12.23 -17.07 9.59
CA SER A 96 11.91 -17.34 10.99
C SER A 96 13.14 -17.35 11.91
N THR A 97 14.35 -17.56 11.35
CA THR A 97 15.60 -17.43 12.13
C THR A 97 15.84 -16.01 12.64
N TRP A 98 15.32 -15.00 11.93
CA TRP A 98 15.44 -13.58 12.29
C TRP A 98 14.18 -13.02 12.94
N LEU A 99 13.01 -13.39 12.42
CA LEU A 99 11.74 -12.74 12.74
C LEU A 99 10.87 -13.56 13.72
N GLY A 100 11.30 -14.76 14.10
CA GLY A 100 10.44 -15.72 14.81
C GLY A 100 9.38 -16.35 13.89
N PRO A 101 8.45 -17.15 14.45
CA PRO A 101 7.46 -17.87 13.64
C PRO A 101 6.49 -16.91 12.94
N GLY A 102 6.30 -17.11 11.64
CA GLY A 102 5.28 -16.41 10.86
C GLY A 102 3.87 -16.91 11.19
N ARG A 103 2.85 -16.10 10.90
CA ARG A 103 1.45 -16.53 10.96
C ARG A 103 1.05 -17.10 9.60
N PRO A 104 0.26 -18.18 9.54
CA PRO A 104 -0.26 -18.66 8.27
C PRO A 104 -1.02 -17.54 7.54
N SER A 105 -0.73 -17.35 6.26
CA SER A 105 -1.48 -16.49 5.36
C SER A 105 -1.91 -17.26 4.12
N GLY A 106 -2.86 -16.72 3.36
CA GLY A 106 -3.42 -17.38 2.19
C GLY A 106 -4.94 -17.30 2.15
N VAL A 107 -5.45 -17.28 0.93
CA VAL A 107 -6.87 -17.27 0.59
C VAL A 107 -7.09 -18.32 -0.50
N SER A 108 -8.23 -19.01 -0.47
CA SER A 108 -8.78 -19.95 -1.46
C SER A 108 -7.81 -20.77 -2.33
N ASN A 109 -7.01 -20.11 -3.18
CA ASN A 109 -6.03 -20.69 -4.11
C ASN A 109 -4.55 -20.49 -3.72
N THR A 110 -4.24 -20.01 -2.52
CA THR A 110 -2.86 -19.69 -2.09
C THR A 110 -2.54 -20.28 -0.73
N ARG A 111 -1.24 -20.47 -0.49
CA ARG A 111 -0.67 -20.71 0.83
C ARG A 111 0.46 -19.72 1.10
N GLY A 112 0.66 -19.36 2.35
CA GLY A 112 1.59 -18.31 2.69
C GLY A 112 1.93 -18.23 4.17
N TRP A 113 2.86 -17.34 4.46
CA TRP A 113 3.28 -16.98 5.80
C TRP A 113 3.44 -15.46 5.88
N ARG A 114 3.03 -14.86 6.99
CA ARG A 114 3.08 -13.41 7.19
C ARG A 114 3.75 -13.06 8.53
N TRP A 115 4.67 -12.12 8.46
CA TRP A 115 5.24 -11.41 9.61
C TRP A 115 4.79 -9.96 9.53
N GLN A 116 4.35 -9.40 10.65
CA GLN A 116 3.92 -8.02 10.72
C GLN A 116 4.37 -7.42 12.04
N GLU A 117 5.15 -6.35 11.94
CA GLU A 117 5.70 -5.60 13.06
C GLU A 117 5.36 -4.12 12.86
N GLY A 118 4.28 -3.68 13.53
CA GLY A 118 3.65 -2.39 13.26
C GLY A 118 3.19 -2.29 11.80
N LEU A 119 3.72 -1.30 11.08
CA LEU A 119 3.41 -1.02 9.67
C LEU A 119 4.26 -1.83 8.68
N SER A 120 5.35 -2.46 9.15
CA SER A 120 6.23 -3.27 8.29
C SER A 120 5.68 -4.69 8.18
N ILE A 121 5.67 -5.23 6.97
CA ILE A 121 5.14 -6.56 6.65
C ILE A 121 6.14 -7.30 5.78
N ILE A 122 6.33 -8.58 6.06
CA ILE A 122 6.86 -9.53 5.08
C ILE A 122 5.80 -10.61 4.88
N GLU A 123 5.50 -10.89 3.62
CA GLU A 123 4.54 -11.93 3.23
C GLU A 123 5.16 -12.86 2.20
N LEU A 124 5.01 -14.15 2.44
CA LEU A 124 5.32 -15.21 1.52
C LEU A 124 4.02 -15.76 0.94
N THR A 125 4.01 -16.03 -0.35
CA THR A 125 2.87 -16.63 -1.05
C THR A 125 3.35 -17.65 -2.06
N CYS A 126 2.70 -18.80 -2.14
CA CYS A 126 2.78 -19.69 -3.27
C CYS A 126 1.38 -20.03 -3.77
N TRP A 127 1.31 -20.48 -5.03
CA TRP A 127 0.10 -20.92 -5.72
C TRP A 127 0.23 -22.41 -6.06
N PRO A 128 -0.02 -23.32 -5.10
CA PRO A 128 0.12 -24.74 -5.34
C PRO A 128 -0.75 -25.20 -6.53
N PRO A 129 -0.23 -26.03 -7.46
CA PRO A 129 -0.98 -26.50 -8.62
C PRO A 129 -2.32 -27.15 -8.27
N GLU A 130 -2.38 -27.88 -7.16
CA GLU A 130 -3.60 -28.53 -6.67
C GLU A 130 -4.68 -27.57 -6.17
N LEU A 131 -4.33 -26.30 -5.96
CA LEU A 131 -5.26 -25.22 -5.60
C LEU A 131 -5.61 -24.30 -6.78
N GLN A 132 -5.00 -24.50 -7.95
CA GLN A 132 -5.26 -23.66 -9.13
C GLN A 132 -6.36 -24.25 -10.02
N PRO A 133 -7.16 -23.40 -10.68
CA PRO A 133 -8.09 -23.87 -11.68
C PRO A 133 -7.33 -24.54 -12.84
N PRO A 134 -7.84 -25.65 -13.40
CA PRO A 134 -7.25 -26.29 -14.56
C PRO A 134 -7.12 -25.33 -15.75
N GLY A 135 -6.00 -25.39 -16.46
CA GLY A 135 -5.78 -24.60 -17.68
C GLY A 135 -5.48 -23.12 -17.47
N LEU A 136 -5.17 -22.69 -16.24
CA LEU A 136 -4.69 -21.33 -15.98
C LEU A 136 -3.42 -21.05 -16.80
N GLN A 137 -3.50 -20.08 -17.70
CA GLN A 137 -2.37 -19.62 -18.50
C GLN A 137 -1.75 -18.37 -17.86
N ASN A 138 -0.43 -18.38 -17.69
CA ASN A 138 0.32 -17.23 -17.21
C ASN A 138 1.57 -17.05 -18.09
N ARG A 139 1.61 -15.95 -18.84
CA ARG A 139 2.75 -15.60 -19.72
C ARG A 139 4.08 -15.51 -18.98
N ALA A 140 4.06 -15.14 -17.69
CA ALA A 140 5.27 -15.14 -16.89
C ALA A 140 5.82 -16.56 -16.68
N HIS A 141 4.94 -17.56 -16.49
CA HIS A 141 5.36 -18.97 -16.37
C HIS A 141 5.87 -19.54 -17.71
N GLU A 142 5.36 -19.05 -18.84
CA GLU A 142 5.90 -19.43 -20.16
C GLU A 142 7.32 -18.87 -20.36
N ARG A 143 7.57 -17.64 -19.91
CA ARG A 143 8.88 -16.98 -20.01
C ARG A 143 9.90 -17.50 -18.99
N GLU A 144 9.45 -17.81 -17.78
CA GLU A 144 10.25 -18.39 -16.69
C GLU A 144 9.45 -19.48 -15.96
N PRO A 145 9.55 -20.75 -16.38
CA PRO A 145 8.77 -21.86 -15.82
C PRO A 145 8.93 -22.09 -14.32
N ARG A 146 10.07 -21.70 -13.74
CA ARG A 146 10.30 -21.82 -12.29
C ARG A 146 9.32 -20.97 -11.47
N LEU A 147 8.78 -19.89 -12.03
CA LEU A 147 7.80 -19.03 -11.34
C LEU A 147 6.51 -19.78 -10.99
N ALA A 148 6.14 -20.82 -11.75
CA ALA A 148 4.93 -21.60 -11.50
C ALA A 148 4.92 -22.32 -10.14
N VAL A 149 6.11 -22.56 -9.58
CA VAL A 149 6.28 -23.23 -8.28
C VAL A 149 7.13 -22.39 -7.31
N ALA A 150 7.52 -21.17 -7.69
CA ALA A 150 8.30 -20.31 -6.82
C ALA A 150 7.46 -19.80 -5.64
N CYS A 151 8.14 -19.48 -4.54
CA CYS A 151 7.58 -18.70 -3.46
C CYS A 151 7.77 -17.21 -3.79
N HIS A 152 6.68 -16.47 -3.88
CA HIS A 152 6.69 -15.01 -3.99
C HIS A 152 6.88 -14.39 -2.60
N LEU A 153 7.84 -13.49 -2.51
CA LEU A 153 8.18 -12.72 -1.32
C LEU A 153 7.78 -11.26 -1.57
N THR A 154 6.91 -10.73 -0.72
CA THR A 154 6.51 -9.32 -0.69
C THR A 154 6.99 -8.69 0.60
N ILE A 155 7.53 -7.48 0.51
CA ILE A 155 7.98 -6.69 1.65
C ILE A 155 7.27 -5.34 1.59
N CYS A 156 6.50 -5.03 2.63
CA CYS A 156 6.02 -3.68 2.87
C CYS A 156 6.92 -3.04 3.93
N THR A 157 7.66 -1.98 3.59
CA THR A 157 8.58 -1.33 4.55
C THR A 157 7.81 -0.65 5.68
N GLY A 158 6.57 -0.25 5.44
CA GLY A 158 5.77 0.52 6.39
C GLY A 158 6.21 1.98 6.50
N TYR A 159 7.15 2.42 5.66
CA TYR A 159 7.63 3.80 5.68
C TYR A 159 6.46 4.78 5.55
N ARG A 160 6.52 5.84 6.35
CA ARG A 160 5.66 7.03 6.27
C ARG A 160 6.57 8.26 6.37
N PRO A 161 6.34 9.29 5.55
CA PRO A 161 7.02 10.56 5.76
C PRO A 161 6.81 11.07 7.19
N PRO A 162 7.85 11.68 7.80
CA PRO A 162 7.69 12.31 9.11
C PRO A 162 6.67 13.45 9.03
N VAL A 163 5.91 13.63 10.11
CA VAL A 163 4.98 14.75 10.26
C VAL A 163 5.78 16.05 10.36
N THR A 164 5.47 17.01 9.50
CA THR A 164 6.07 18.36 9.59
C THR A 164 5.50 19.15 10.77
N PRO A 165 6.16 20.22 11.26
CA PRO A 165 5.60 21.05 12.34
C PRO A 165 4.22 21.65 12.02
N GLU A 166 3.99 21.99 10.75
CA GLU A 166 2.70 22.50 10.28
C GLU A 166 1.61 21.42 10.32
N GLU A 167 1.92 20.21 9.84
CA GLU A 167 1.00 19.08 9.92
C GLU A 167 0.73 18.67 11.37
N GLN A 168 1.73 18.75 12.25
CA GLN A 168 1.55 18.47 13.68
C GLN A 168 0.57 19.45 14.31
N ALA A 169 0.71 20.76 14.04
CA ALA A 169 -0.25 21.76 14.50
C ALA A 169 -1.67 21.49 13.96
N GLY A 170 -1.76 21.00 12.71
CA GLY A 170 -3.02 20.56 12.12
C GLY A 170 -3.63 19.33 12.81
N LEU A 171 -2.82 18.34 13.18
CA LEU A 171 -3.26 17.16 13.94
C LEU A 171 -3.70 17.54 15.35
N ASP A 172 -2.97 18.44 16.01
CA ASP A 172 -3.29 18.94 17.34
C ASP A 172 -4.63 19.70 17.33
N GLY A 173 -4.85 20.54 16.32
CA GLY A 173 -6.09 21.30 16.08
C GLY A 173 -7.21 20.53 15.38
N PHE A 174 -7.15 19.21 15.29
CA PHE A 174 -8.16 18.39 14.62
C PHE A 174 -9.55 18.54 15.26
N GLU A 175 -10.52 19.01 14.45
CA GLU A 175 -11.94 19.08 14.78
C GLU A 175 -12.75 18.12 13.89
N GLU A 176 -13.41 17.14 14.52
CA GLU A 176 -14.23 16.14 13.80
C GLU A 176 -15.43 16.82 13.11
N ILE A 177 -15.54 16.62 11.80
CA ILE A 177 -16.69 17.08 11.01
C ILE A 177 -17.60 15.94 10.58
N GLY A 178 -17.14 14.69 10.64
CA GLY A 178 -17.96 13.54 10.31
C GLY A 178 -17.27 12.21 10.59
N ARG A 179 -18.03 11.14 10.36
CA ARG A 179 -17.57 9.77 10.53
C ARG A 179 -17.68 8.98 9.24
N LEU A 180 -16.65 8.20 8.97
CA LEU A 180 -16.55 7.30 7.83
C LEU A 180 -17.32 6.00 8.10
N ALA A 181 -17.42 5.14 7.10
CA ALA A 181 -17.97 3.80 7.27
C ALA A 181 -17.13 2.98 8.25
N GLU A 182 -17.78 2.28 9.17
CA GLU A 182 -17.08 1.37 10.10
C GLU A 182 -16.85 0.01 9.43
N THR A 183 -15.98 -0.05 8.42
CA THR A 183 -15.58 -1.33 7.81
C THR A 183 -14.22 -1.75 8.32
N GLY A 184 -14.15 -2.32 9.53
CA GLY A 184 -12.96 -3.00 10.03
C GLY A 184 -11.65 -2.20 10.01
N LEU A 185 -11.73 -0.87 9.95
CA LEU A 185 -10.63 0.05 9.70
C LEU A 185 -9.51 -0.11 10.72
N ARG A 186 -8.26 -0.23 10.22
CA ARG A 186 -7.06 -0.35 11.04
C ARG A 186 -5.93 0.49 10.44
N ILE A 187 -5.92 1.79 10.77
CA ILE A 187 -4.87 2.75 10.35
C ILE A 187 -3.45 2.24 10.63
N ALA A 188 -3.28 1.44 11.68
CA ALA A 188 -2.00 0.86 12.10
C ALA A 188 -1.75 -0.57 11.58
N GLY A 189 -2.65 -1.13 10.76
CA GLY A 189 -2.64 -2.55 10.37
C GLY A 189 -2.39 -2.83 8.90
N ASN A 190 -2.53 -1.82 8.03
CA ASN A 190 -2.54 -2.00 6.57
C ASN A 190 -1.28 -1.43 5.91
N ASP A 191 -0.97 -2.00 4.76
CA ASP A 191 0.06 -1.56 3.83
C ASP A 191 -0.35 -0.22 3.18
N ALA A 192 0.58 0.75 3.07
CA ALA A 192 0.20 2.03 2.46
C ALA A 192 0.15 1.93 0.94
N PRO A 193 -0.91 2.46 0.31
CA PRO A 193 -0.91 2.65 -1.12
C PRO A 193 0.20 3.62 -1.54
N GLU A 194 1.20 3.12 -2.26
CA GLU A 194 2.36 3.90 -2.74
C GLU A 194 1.97 5.16 -3.51
N TYR A 195 0.86 5.10 -4.24
CA TYR A 195 0.37 6.24 -4.99
C TYR A 195 -0.02 7.42 -4.08
N ALA A 196 -0.40 7.18 -2.83
CA ALA A 196 -0.89 8.20 -1.90
C ALA A 196 0.12 8.60 -0.83
N LEU A 197 1.33 8.02 -0.84
CA LEU A 197 2.32 8.16 0.24
C LEU A 197 2.69 9.61 0.61
N GLU A 198 2.59 10.56 -0.33
CA GLU A 198 2.77 12.00 -0.05
C GLU A 198 1.82 12.54 1.03
N PHE A 199 0.65 11.94 1.18
CA PHE A 199 -0.43 12.40 2.05
C PHE A 199 -0.62 11.54 3.29
N ILE A 200 0.10 10.42 3.39
CA ILE A 200 -0.08 9.48 4.51
C ILE A 200 0.97 9.75 5.58
N ARG A 201 0.56 9.78 6.85
CA ARG A 201 1.45 9.94 7.99
C ARG A 201 1.35 8.74 8.93
N ASP A 202 2.38 8.55 9.75
CA ASP A 202 2.32 7.60 10.86
C ASP A 202 1.33 8.16 11.91
N PRO A 203 0.28 7.42 12.28
CA PRO A 203 -0.66 7.87 13.30
C PRO A 203 -0.06 7.92 14.72
N GLY A 204 1.08 7.29 14.96
CA GLY A 204 1.69 7.19 16.28
C GLY A 204 0.75 6.58 17.34
N ALA A 205 0.91 7.02 18.58
CA ALA A 205 0.08 6.56 19.71
C ALA A 205 -1.39 7.02 19.61
N ASP A 206 -1.66 8.08 18.83
CA ASP A 206 -2.97 8.73 18.74
C ASP A 206 -3.85 8.18 17.61
N ALA A 207 -3.52 7.02 17.03
CA ALA A 207 -4.29 6.41 15.94
C ALA A 207 -5.81 6.39 16.20
N GLY A 208 -6.23 6.05 17.41
CA GLY A 208 -7.64 6.00 17.81
C GLY A 208 -8.38 7.35 17.75
N ARG A 209 -7.65 8.48 17.78
CA ARG A 209 -8.22 9.83 17.62
C ARG A 209 -8.74 10.05 16.20
N PHE A 210 -8.16 9.39 15.20
CA PHE A 210 -8.45 9.62 13.78
C PHE A 210 -9.22 8.48 13.12
N THR A 211 -9.11 7.25 13.63
CA THR A 211 -9.78 6.06 13.07
C THR A 211 -11.29 6.26 12.87
N GLY A 212 -11.74 6.07 11.64
CA GLY A 212 -13.13 6.18 11.22
C GLY A 212 -13.67 7.62 11.20
N ARG A 213 -12.79 8.63 11.29
CA ARG A 213 -13.19 10.03 11.40
C ARG A 213 -12.62 10.86 10.28
N VAL A 214 -13.32 11.95 9.98
CA VAL A 214 -12.86 13.03 9.11
C VAL A 214 -13.05 14.33 9.86
N GLY A 215 -12.03 15.16 9.79
CA GLY A 215 -11.98 16.44 10.48
C GLY A 215 -11.14 17.45 9.72
N LEU A 216 -11.24 18.68 10.20
CA LEU A 216 -10.47 19.80 9.68
C LEU A 216 -9.69 20.43 10.82
N SER A 217 -8.61 21.09 10.45
CA SER A 217 -7.89 22.04 11.27
C SER A 217 -7.56 23.26 10.41
N PRO A 218 -7.01 24.35 10.96
CA PRO A 218 -6.53 25.46 10.15
C PRO A 218 -5.52 24.95 9.10
N GLY A 219 -5.96 24.88 7.85
CA GLY A 219 -5.13 24.49 6.71
C GLY A 219 -5.11 22.99 6.36
N HIS A 220 -5.68 22.06 7.14
CA HIS A 220 -5.63 20.63 6.81
C HIS A 220 -6.98 19.93 6.86
N LEU A 221 -7.22 19.07 5.87
CA LEU A 221 -8.17 17.96 5.92
C LEU A 221 -7.46 16.71 6.43
N ILE A 222 -8.01 16.12 7.49
CA ILE A 222 -7.46 14.93 8.13
C ILE A 222 -8.55 13.86 8.14
N PHE A 223 -8.23 12.67 7.69
CA PHE A 223 -9.16 11.55 7.77
C PHE A 223 -8.44 10.22 7.98
N GLY A 224 -9.06 9.36 8.78
CA GLY A 224 -8.54 8.07 9.16
C GLY A 224 -9.40 6.94 8.60
N TRP A 225 -9.11 6.53 7.36
CA TRP A 225 -9.74 5.37 6.72
C TRP A 225 -8.93 4.11 7.04
N ASP A 226 -8.11 3.64 6.09
CA ASP A 226 -7.15 2.54 6.28
C ASP A 226 -5.74 3.05 6.62
N GLU A 227 -5.52 4.34 6.42
CA GLU A 227 -4.32 5.07 6.80
C GLU A 227 -4.70 6.46 7.34
N LEU A 228 -3.75 7.15 7.97
CA LEU A 228 -3.93 8.53 8.41
C LEU A 228 -3.53 9.45 7.26
N TYR A 229 -4.54 10.06 6.63
CA TYR A 229 -4.33 11.06 5.60
C TYR A 229 -4.29 12.44 6.22
N VAL A 230 -3.28 13.21 5.85
CA VAL A 230 -3.11 14.63 6.19
C VAL A 230 -2.93 15.38 4.88
N VAL A 231 -3.94 16.15 4.50
CA VAL A 231 -4.00 16.85 3.21
C VAL A 231 -4.18 18.33 3.47
N ALA A 232 -3.21 19.13 3.04
CA ALA A 232 -3.33 20.57 3.12
C ALA A 232 -4.48 21.07 2.21
N VAL A 233 -5.34 21.96 2.74
CA VAL A 233 -6.60 22.36 2.11
C VAL A 233 -6.38 23.08 0.78
N GLU A 234 -5.29 23.83 0.66
CA GLU A 234 -4.87 24.50 -0.58
C GLU A 234 -4.53 23.50 -1.69
N ARG A 235 -4.07 22.29 -1.34
CA ARG A 235 -3.82 21.21 -2.30
C ARG A 235 -5.09 20.49 -2.74
N ILE A 236 -6.22 20.65 -2.04
CA ILE A 236 -7.48 20.03 -2.45
C ILE A 236 -7.99 20.74 -3.72
N LEU A 237 -8.20 19.97 -4.78
CA LEU A 237 -8.77 20.44 -6.04
C LEU A 237 -10.30 20.37 -5.98
N ARG A 238 -10.82 19.20 -5.59
CA ARG A 238 -12.26 18.89 -5.52
C ARG A 238 -12.52 17.63 -4.70
N PHE A 239 -13.79 17.43 -4.36
CA PHE A 239 -14.30 16.13 -3.92
C PHE A 239 -15.07 15.46 -5.06
N GLU A 240 -15.07 14.14 -5.10
CA GLU A 240 -15.87 13.35 -6.04
C GLU A 240 -16.76 12.40 -5.25
N LEU A 241 -18.07 12.49 -5.50
CA LEU A 241 -19.05 11.52 -5.03
C LEU A 241 -19.39 10.59 -6.19
N LEU A 242 -18.91 9.34 -6.09
CA LEU A 242 -19.24 8.29 -7.04
C LEU A 242 -20.41 7.46 -6.49
N HIS A 243 -21.55 7.52 -7.18
CA HIS A 243 -22.70 6.67 -6.88
C HIS A 243 -22.59 5.37 -7.68
N LEU A 244 -22.56 4.24 -6.96
CA LEU A 244 -22.63 2.92 -7.54
C LEU A 244 -24.09 2.53 -7.79
N THR A 245 -24.46 2.41 -9.07
CA THR A 245 -25.77 1.91 -9.46
C THR A 245 -25.83 0.41 -9.22
N PRO A 246 -26.79 -0.09 -8.42
CA PRO A 246 -26.80 -1.48 -7.96
C PRO A 246 -27.00 -2.48 -9.10
N ALA A 247 -26.28 -3.61 -9.04
CA ALA A 247 -26.65 -4.82 -9.77
C ALA A 247 -27.81 -5.56 -9.08
N ARG A 248 -27.83 -5.60 -7.73
CA ARG A 248 -28.96 -5.98 -6.84
C ARG A 248 -28.78 -5.27 -5.48
N GLY A 249 -29.87 -4.84 -4.82
CA GLY A 249 -29.81 -4.17 -3.50
C GLY A 249 -29.83 -2.64 -3.57
N PRO A 250 -29.54 -1.92 -2.46
CA PRO A 250 -29.69 -0.46 -2.38
C PRO A 250 -28.60 0.35 -3.10
N GLY A 251 -27.55 -0.29 -3.63
CA GLY A 251 -26.38 0.39 -4.19
C GLY A 251 -25.42 0.88 -3.11
N GLY A 252 -24.51 1.77 -3.48
CA GLY A 252 -23.55 2.37 -2.55
C GLY A 252 -22.93 3.64 -3.08
N ALA A 253 -22.15 4.32 -2.25
CA ALA A 253 -21.39 5.49 -2.65
C ALA A 253 -19.94 5.43 -2.19
N PHE A 254 -19.07 5.99 -3.01
CA PHE A 254 -17.69 6.30 -2.66
C PHE A 254 -17.48 7.80 -2.65
N LEU A 255 -16.76 8.28 -1.64
CA LEU A 255 -16.30 9.65 -1.57
C LEU A 255 -14.78 9.68 -1.73
N TYR A 256 -14.33 10.49 -2.67
CA TYR A 256 -12.92 10.73 -2.92
C TYR A 256 -12.56 12.20 -2.71
N VAL A 257 -11.30 12.44 -2.36
CA VAL A 257 -10.68 13.77 -2.45
C VAL A 257 -9.62 13.74 -3.54
N HIS A 258 -9.68 14.74 -4.43
CA HIS A 258 -8.70 14.95 -5.49
C HIS A 258 -7.72 16.02 -5.05
N CYS A 259 -6.44 15.68 -5.03
CA CYS A 259 -5.38 16.52 -4.48
C CYS A 259 -4.32 16.82 -5.54
N ALA A 260 -3.85 18.05 -5.59
CA ALA A 260 -2.67 18.42 -6.35
C ALA A 260 -1.44 17.71 -5.78
N THR A 261 -0.56 17.24 -6.66
CA THR A 261 0.73 16.63 -6.30
C THR A 261 1.89 17.41 -6.91
N ALA A 262 3.06 17.25 -6.32
CA ALA A 262 4.29 17.84 -6.83
C ALA A 262 4.89 17.05 -8.01
N ILE A 263 4.25 15.96 -8.46
CA ILE A 263 4.70 15.13 -9.59
C ILE A 263 4.28 15.82 -10.90
N PRO A 264 5.21 16.34 -11.74
CA PRO A 264 4.83 17.18 -12.87
C PRO A 264 3.97 16.48 -13.93
N ALA A 265 4.23 15.19 -14.17
CA ALA A 265 3.51 14.41 -15.19
C ALA A 265 2.15 13.87 -14.70
N TRP A 266 1.86 13.96 -13.41
CA TRP A 266 0.59 13.53 -12.80
C TRP A 266 0.06 14.67 -11.94
N PRO A 267 -0.72 15.62 -12.48
CA PRO A 267 -1.09 16.83 -11.74
C PRO A 267 -2.00 16.58 -10.54
N GLU A 268 -2.73 15.46 -10.52
CA GLU A 268 -3.67 15.13 -9.46
C GLU A 268 -3.58 13.67 -8.97
N LYS A 269 -3.99 13.47 -7.72
CA LYS A 269 -4.16 12.16 -7.08
C LYS A 269 -5.56 12.07 -6.48
N ARG A 270 -6.22 10.93 -6.73
CA ARG A 270 -7.53 10.61 -6.17
C ARG A 270 -7.37 9.71 -4.95
N LEU A 271 -7.74 10.20 -3.77
CA LEU A 271 -7.64 9.46 -2.50
C LEU A 271 -9.04 9.01 -2.06
N VAL A 272 -9.15 7.76 -1.62
CA VAL A 272 -10.43 7.22 -1.10
C VAL A 272 -10.62 7.72 0.33
N MET A 273 -11.73 8.41 0.60
CA MET A 273 -12.09 8.84 1.95
C MET A 273 -13.03 7.84 2.64
N THR A 274 -14.01 7.33 1.90
CA THR A 274 -14.94 6.30 2.38
C THR A 274 -15.62 5.59 1.21
N GLY A 275 -16.06 4.36 1.43
CA GLY A 275 -16.84 3.56 0.47
C GLY A 275 -17.85 2.66 1.16
N GLY A 276 -18.79 2.10 0.38
CA GLY A 276 -19.70 1.03 0.83
C GLY A 276 -20.82 1.47 1.80
N LEU A 277 -21.23 2.74 1.75
CA LEU A 277 -22.25 3.31 2.64
C LEU A 277 -23.58 3.62 1.94
N ASP A 278 -24.58 3.83 2.80
CA ASP A 278 -25.75 4.67 2.58
C ASP A 278 -25.36 5.98 1.84
N LEU A 279 -25.98 6.17 0.68
CA LEU A 279 -25.79 7.31 -0.21
C LEU A 279 -26.03 8.63 0.53
N ASP A 280 -27.07 8.72 1.35
CA ASP A 280 -27.50 9.96 2.01
C ASP A 280 -26.42 10.46 2.98
N ARG A 281 -25.81 9.54 3.74
CA ARG A 281 -24.73 9.86 4.68
C ARG A 281 -23.49 10.35 3.94
N THR A 282 -23.16 9.71 2.82
CA THR A 282 -22.00 10.07 2.00
C THR A 282 -22.21 11.43 1.33
N GLU A 283 -23.41 11.71 0.82
CA GLU A 283 -23.81 13.01 0.29
C GLU A 283 -23.74 14.12 1.33
N ALA A 284 -24.26 13.87 2.54
CA ALA A 284 -24.22 14.84 3.63
C ALA A 284 -22.77 15.19 4.03
N LEU A 285 -21.88 14.19 4.07
CA LEU A 285 -20.46 14.41 4.34
C LEU A 285 -19.80 15.22 3.21
N ALA A 286 -20.04 14.87 1.96
CA ALA A 286 -19.50 15.60 0.80
C ALA A 286 -19.95 17.07 0.80
N ALA A 287 -21.23 17.34 1.09
CA ALA A 287 -21.76 18.69 1.18
C ALA A 287 -21.14 19.48 2.35
N LYS A 288 -20.90 18.83 3.50
CA LYS A 288 -20.22 19.46 4.65
C LYS A 288 -18.76 19.80 4.31
N LEU A 289 -18.03 18.88 3.68
CA LEU A 289 -16.66 19.11 3.21
C LEU A 289 -16.59 20.28 2.23
N ALA A 290 -17.47 20.32 1.25
CA ALA A 290 -17.55 21.40 0.27
C ALA A 290 -17.73 22.76 0.93
N ARG A 291 -18.70 22.86 1.85
CA ARG A 291 -19.02 24.10 2.56
C ARG A 291 -17.87 24.56 3.44
N THR A 292 -17.22 23.67 4.17
CA THR A 292 -16.18 24.07 5.12
C THR A 292 -14.84 24.36 4.44
N THR A 293 -14.53 23.69 3.33
CA THR A 293 -13.26 23.90 2.60
C THR A 293 -13.38 24.91 1.45
N GLY A 294 -14.59 25.26 1.04
CA GLY A 294 -14.85 26.07 -0.15
C GLY A 294 -14.53 25.36 -1.48
N LYS A 295 -14.34 24.04 -1.46
CA LYS A 295 -13.99 23.24 -2.66
C LYS A 295 -15.23 22.62 -3.30
N PRO A 296 -15.25 22.45 -4.63
CA PRO A 296 -16.40 21.88 -5.32
C PRO A 296 -16.55 20.37 -5.06
N VAL A 297 -17.77 19.86 -5.27
CA VAL A 297 -18.09 18.43 -5.28
C VAL A 297 -18.61 18.06 -6.67
N GLU A 298 -17.90 17.17 -7.34
CA GLU A 298 -18.35 16.52 -8.58
C GLU A 298 -19.14 15.26 -8.24
N ARG A 299 -20.12 14.93 -9.09
CA ARG A 299 -20.94 13.73 -8.95
C ARG A 299 -20.81 12.87 -10.20
N SER A 300 -20.54 11.59 -10.01
CA SER A 300 -20.40 10.60 -11.08
C SER A 300 -21.19 9.33 -10.73
N THR A 301 -21.47 8.51 -11.74
CA THR A 301 -22.15 7.21 -11.58
C THR A 301 -21.35 6.11 -12.24
N ALA A 302 -21.32 4.92 -11.62
CA ALA A 302 -20.74 3.71 -12.20
C ALA A 302 -21.58 2.47 -11.80
N PRO A 303 -21.59 1.40 -12.61
CA PRO A 303 -22.15 0.12 -12.18
C PRO A 303 -21.39 -0.45 -10.97
N ASP A 304 -22.11 -1.12 -10.08
CA ASP A 304 -21.56 -1.96 -9.02
C ASP A 304 -21.16 -3.31 -9.64
N ASP A 305 -19.85 -3.56 -9.78
CA ASP A 305 -19.26 -4.77 -10.40
C ASP A 305 -19.17 -5.96 -9.42
#